data_AF-A0A5P2H958-F1
#
_entry.id   AF-A0A5P2H958-F1
#
_cell.length_a   1.000
_cell.length_b   1.000
_cell.length_c   1.000
_cell.angle_alpha   90.00
_cell.angle_beta   90.00
_cell.angle_gamma   90.00
#
_symmetry.space_group_name_H-M   'P 1'
#
loop_
_entity.id
_entity.type
_entity.pdbx_description
1 polymer ?
#
loop_
_entity_poly.entity_id
_entity_poly.type
_entity_poly.pdbx_seq_one_letter_code
_entity_poly.pdbx_strand_id
1 'polypeptide(L)'
;MSLSVPQRRLVHLLNSGAQLRIVRSVLNRSPVYCELSPANASGPIEIIPMWRIRKLLATNAVRLDTGDMATAREIVLATRPAPGDDNGGNGQKDLPDT
;
A
#
# COMPACT_ATOMS: atom_id res chain seq x y z
N MET A 1 0.09 18.10 0.89
CA MET A 1 1.29 18.01 1.76
C MET A 1 2.44 17.44 0.95
N SER A 2 3.66 17.98 1.05
CA SER A 2 4.82 17.39 0.38
C SER A 2 5.38 16.24 1.22
N LEU A 3 5.83 15.18 0.56
CA LEU A 3 6.45 14.04 1.24
C LEU A 3 7.88 14.41 1.71
N SER A 4 8.23 14.00 2.92
CA SER A 4 9.62 14.04 3.40
C SER A 4 10.52 13.11 2.56
N VAL A 5 11.84 13.32 2.60
CA VAL A 5 12.81 12.49 1.85
C VAL A 5 12.66 11.00 2.17
N PRO A 6 12.53 10.56 3.44
CA PRO A 6 12.28 9.14 3.75
C PRO A 6 10.97 8.61 3.18
N GLN A 7 9.90 9.40 3.19
CA GLN A 7 8.60 8.99 2.64
C GLN A 7 8.66 8.83 1.12
N ARG A 8 9.33 9.76 0.42
CA ARG A 8 9.56 9.66 -1.04
C ARG A 8 10.35 8.42 -1.40
N ARG A 9 11.40 8.10 -0.64
CA ARG A 9 12.19 6.88 -0.84
C ARG A 9 11.32 5.63 -0.75
N LEU A 10 10.46 5.52 0.27
CA LEU A 10 9.56 4.37 0.43
C LEU A 10 8.56 4.24 -0.73
N VAL A 11 7.92 5.33 -1.12
CA VAL A 11 7.00 5.36 -2.26
C VAL A 11 7.71 4.95 -3.55
N HIS A 12 8.93 5.44 -3.77
CA HIS A 12 9.73 5.06 -4.94
C HIS A 12 10.07 3.57 -4.94
N LEU A 13 10.47 3.00 -3.80
CA LEU A 13 10.75 1.57 -3.69
C LEU A 13 9.52 0.71 -3.96
N LEU A 14 8.36 1.10 -3.43
CA LEU A 14 7.08 0.43 -3.72
C LEU A 14 6.73 0.50 -5.21
N ASN A 15 6.98 1.64 -5.85
CA ASN A 15 6.74 1.82 -7.28
C ASN A 15 7.66 0.94 -8.14
N SER A 16 8.88 0.71 -7.67
CA SER A 16 9.87 -0.18 -8.28
C SER A 16 9.62 -1.67 -7.98
N GLY A 17 8.50 -2.01 -7.33
CA GLY A 17 8.09 -3.39 -7.06
C GLY A 17 8.50 -3.94 -5.69
N ALA A 18 9.11 -3.15 -4.82
CA ALA A 18 9.31 -3.57 -3.44
C ALA A 18 7.96 -3.78 -2.72
N GLN A 19 7.94 -4.71 -1.78
CA GLN A 19 6.77 -5.03 -0.97
C GLN A 19 6.96 -4.48 0.44
N LEU A 20 5.89 -3.93 1.00
CA LEU A 20 5.85 -3.45 2.38
C LEU A 20 4.81 -4.24 3.16
N ARG A 21 5.24 -5.31 3.81
CA ARG A 21 4.39 -6.30 4.47
C ARG A 21 4.17 -5.95 5.93
N ILE A 22 2.94 -6.07 6.42
CA ILE A 22 2.59 -5.82 7.82
C ILE A 22 2.95 -7.05 8.63
N VAL A 23 3.85 -6.90 9.60
CA VAL A 23 4.16 -7.93 10.58
C VAL A 23 3.29 -7.77 11.80
N ARG A 24 2.66 -8.88 12.20
CA ARG A 24 1.71 -8.95 13.30
C ARG A 24 2.26 -9.78 14.44
N SER A 25 1.90 -9.39 15.65
CA SER A 25 2.18 -10.16 16.85
C SER A 25 1.50 -11.53 16.78
N VAL A 26 2.24 -12.59 17.12
CA VAL A 26 1.69 -13.95 17.20
C VAL A 26 0.67 -14.11 18.33
N LEU A 27 0.76 -13.27 19.37
CA LEU A 27 -0.07 -13.37 20.56
C LEU A 27 -1.48 -12.81 20.36
N ASN A 28 -1.60 -11.68 19.66
CA ASN A 28 -2.86 -10.93 19.54
C ASN A 28 -3.16 -10.45 18.12
N ARG A 29 -2.37 -10.84 17.12
CA ARG A 29 -2.51 -10.45 15.71
C ARG A 29 -2.48 -8.94 15.44
N SER A 30 -2.10 -8.12 16.43
CA SER A 30 -1.94 -6.68 16.27
C SER A 30 -0.74 -6.34 15.38
N PRO A 31 -0.83 -5.35 14.48
CA PRO A 31 0.30 -4.84 13.71
C PRO A 31 1.41 -4.30 14.61
N VAL A 32 2.65 -4.75 14.43
CA VAL A 32 3.81 -4.33 15.24
C VAL A 32 4.75 -3.43 14.46
N TYR A 33 5.09 -3.84 13.23
CA TYR A 33 5.94 -3.11 12.29
C TYR A 33 5.63 -3.56 10.86
N CYS A 34 6.26 -2.92 9.87
CA CYS A 34 6.25 -3.39 8.50
C CYS A 34 7.66 -3.76 8.04
N GLU A 35 7.74 -4.79 7.21
CA GLU A 35 8.97 -5.26 6.57
C GLU A 35 8.99 -4.80 5.12
N LEU A 36 10.03 -4.06 4.75
CA LEU A 36 10.29 -3.70 3.37
C LEU A 36 11.17 -4.78 2.73
N SER A 37 10.66 -5.44 1.71
CA SER A 37 11.38 -6.46 0.94
C SER A 37 11.49 -6.03 -0.53
N PRO A 38 12.67 -6.08 -1.15
CA PRO A 38 12.80 -5.91 -2.60
C PRO A 38 12.00 -6.96 -3.37
N ALA A 39 11.56 -6.64 -4.59
CA ALA A 39 10.80 -7.55 -5.45
C ALA A 39 11.48 -8.93 -5.65
N ASN A 40 12.82 -8.93 -5.69
CA ASN A 40 13.63 -10.09 -6.08
C ASN A 40 14.54 -10.60 -4.95
N ALA A 41 14.31 -10.20 -3.70
CA ALA A 41 15.17 -10.59 -2.58
C ALA A 41 14.43 -11.55 -1.63
N SER A 42 15.20 -12.46 -1.03
CA SER A 42 14.66 -13.50 -0.16
C SER A 42 14.38 -13.02 1.28
N GLY A 43 14.44 -11.71 1.56
CA GLY A 43 14.24 -11.20 2.92
C GLY A 43 14.09 -9.68 3.03
N PRO A 44 13.69 -9.20 4.22
CA PRO A 44 13.49 -7.79 4.48
C PRO A 44 14.83 -7.05 4.53
N ILE A 45 14.88 -5.88 3.89
CA ILE A 45 16.04 -4.98 3.93
C ILE A 45 15.89 -3.90 5.00
N GLU A 46 14.66 -3.65 5.46
CA GLU A 46 14.38 -2.59 6.43
C GLU A 46 13.11 -2.92 7.24
N ILE A 47 13.18 -2.68 8.54
CA ILE A 47 12.05 -2.72 9.46
C ILE A 47 11.55 -1.30 9.68
N ILE A 48 10.26 -1.07 9.40
CA ILE A 48 9.62 0.23 9.50
C ILE A 48 8.59 0.19 10.65
N PRO A 49 8.78 0.98 11.72
CA PRO A 49 7.84 0.97 12.83
C PRO A 49 6.47 1.52 12.43
N MET A 50 5.40 0.99 13.04
CA MET A 50 4.02 1.34 12.65
C MET A 50 3.69 2.83 12.74
N TRP A 51 4.33 3.60 13.63
CA TRP A 51 4.10 5.04 13.69
C TRP A 51 4.56 5.77 12.42
N ARG A 52 5.62 5.29 11.74
CA ARG A 52 6.04 5.83 10.44
C ARG A 52 5.06 5.46 9.34
N ILE A 53 4.54 4.24 9.39
CA ILE A 53 3.51 3.75 8.45
C ILE A 53 2.24 4.58 8.57
N ARG A 54 1.77 4.85 9.80
CA ARG A 54 0.61 5.73 10.04
C ARG A 54 0.82 7.13 9.49
N LYS A 55 2.03 7.70 9.67
CA LYS A 55 2.39 8.98 9.05
C LYS A 55 2.38 8.92 7.53
N LEU A 56 2.80 7.81 6.92
CA LEU A 56 2.77 7.64 5.46
C LEU A 56 1.34 7.48 4.93
N LEU A 57 0.50 6.69 5.61
CA LEU A 57 -0.93 6.54 5.29
C LEU A 57 -1.66 7.89 5.33
N ALA A 58 -1.37 8.74 6.32
CA ALA A 58 -1.96 10.08 6.43
C ALA A 58 -1.61 11.03 5.26
N THR A 59 -0.61 10.69 4.43
CA THR A 59 -0.27 11.48 3.23
C THR A 59 -1.07 11.09 1.98
N ASN A 60 -1.87 10.01 2.05
CA ASN A 60 -2.55 9.38 0.92
C ASN A 60 -1.62 8.92 -0.22
N ALA A 61 -0.29 8.86 -0.01
CA ALA A 61 0.64 8.30 -0.99
C ALA A 61 0.60 6.76 -1.04
N VAL A 62 0.18 6.14 0.06
CA VAL A 62 0.00 4.69 0.20
C VAL A 62 -1.33 4.40 0.87
N ARG A 63 -1.82 3.19 0.70
CA ARG A 63 -3.02 2.66 1.34
C ARG A 63 -2.80 1.24 1.83
N LEU A 64 -3.71 0.78 2.67
CA LEU A 64 -3.81 -0.62 3.05
C LEU A 64 -4.36 -1.40 1.84
N ASP A 65 -3.80 -2.58 1.56
CA ASP A 65 -4.25 -3.47 0.48
C ASP A 65 -5.75 -3.82 0.56
N THR A 66 -6.28 -3.97 1.78
CA THR A 66 -7.69 -4.28 2.06
C THR A 66 -8.52 -3.08 2.52
N GLY A 67 -7.91 -1.89 2.63
CA GLY A 67 -8.57 -0.70 3.17
C GLY A 67 -8.74 -0.68 4.70
N ASP A 68 -8.62 -1.83 5.39
CA ASP A 68 -8.75 -1.92 6.85
C ASP A 68 -7.50 -2.50 7.53
N MET A 69 -7.12 -1.91 8.67
CA MET A 69 -5.90 -2.27 9.40
C MET A 69 -6.02 -3.64 10.10
N ALA A 70 -7.22 -4.13 10.41
CA ALA A 70 -7.37 -5.43 11.04
C ALA A 70 -7.08 -6.56 10.05
N THR A 71 -7.47 -6.40 8.78
CA THR A 71 -7.32 -7.41 7.73
C THR A 71 -6.11 -7.20 6.82
N ALA A 72 -5.53 -6.00 6.78
CA ALA A 72 -4.46 -5.69 5.85
C ALA A 72 -3.24 -6.57 6.01
N ARG A 73 -2.66 -6.99 4.89
CA ARG A 73 -1.41 -7.75 4.85
C ARG A 73 -0.26 -6.88 4.38
N GLU A 74 -0.55 -5.89 3.55
CA GLU A 74 0.46 -5.05 2.91
C GLU A 74 0.05 -3.59 2.84
N ILE A 75 1.05 -2.74 2.66
CA ILE A 75 0.90 -1.33 2.32
C ILE A 75 1.22 -1.19 0.83
N VAL A 76 0.26 -0.70 0.06
CA VAL A 76 0.35 -0.55 -1.39
C VAL A 76 0.32 0.93 -1.79
N LEU A 77 0.77 1.25 -3.00
CA LEU A 77 0.61 2.61 -3.54
C LEU A 77 -0.87 2.95 -3.69
N ALA A 78 -1.25 4.19 -3.36
CA ALA A 78 -2.64 4.65 -3.49
C ALA A 78 -3.15 4.59 -4.94
N THR A 79 -2.26 4.71 -5.92
CA THR A 79 -2.58 4.64 -7.35
C THR A 79 -2.76 3.22 -7.89
N ARG A 80 -2.38 2.18 -7.13
CA ARG A 80 -2.58 0.78 -7.54
C ARG A 80 -4.02 0.39 -7.16
N PRO A 81 -4.90 -0.04 -8.09
CA PRO A 81 -6.25 -0.47 -7.76
C PRO A 81 -6.20 -1.55 -6.67
N ALA A 82 -7.07 -1.45 -5.66
CA ALA A 82 -7.16 -2.49 -4.65
C ALA A 82 -7.70 -3.75 -5.35
N PRO A 83 -7.26 -4.96 -4.96
CA PRO A 83 -7.90 -6.18 -5.45
C PRO A 83 -9.37 -6.18 -4.99
N GLY A 84 -10.28 -5.78 -5.88
CA GLY A 84 -11.68 -5.49 -5.59
C GLY A 84 -12.22 -4.21 -6.27
N ASP A 85 -11.35 -3.33 -6.76
CA ASP A 85 -11.72 -2.12 -7.53
C ASP A 85 -11.98 -2.42 -9.03
N ASP A 86 -12.22 -3.69 -9.41
CA ASP A 86 -12.59 -4.10 -10.78
C ASP A 86 -14.11 -3.94 -11.02
N ASN A 87 -14.65 -2.78 -10.64
CA ASN A 87 -16.05 -2.47 -10.86
C ASN A 87 -16.18 -1.15 -11.63
N GLY A 88 -16.45 -1.28 -12.94
CA GLY A 88 -17.09 -0.23 -13.73
C GLY A 88 -16.26 0.43 -14.84
N GLY A 89 -15.45 -0.33 -15.58
CA GLY A 89 -14.86 0.13 -16.84
C GLY A 89 -15.54 -0.49 -18.06
N ASN A 90 -16.31 0.35 -18.78
CA ASN A 90 -16.67 0.30 -20.21
C ASN A 90 -17.96 -0.38 -20.73
N GLY A 91 -18.77 0.49 -21.37
CA GLY A 91 -19.56 0.26 -22.59
C GLY A 91 -21.02 0.70 -22.40
N GLN A 92 -21.62 1.63 -23.13
CA GLN A 92 -21.32 2.26 -24.41
C GLN A 92 -22.19 3.54 -24.51
N LYS A 93 -21.68 4.59 -25.16
CA LYS A 93 -22.46 5.80 -25.47
C LYS A 93 -23.45 5.46 -26.58
N ASP A 94 -24.74 5.46 -26.28
CA ASP A 94 -25.77 5.54 -27.31
C ASP A 94 -25.97 7.02 -27.69
N LEU A 95 -25.57 7.34 -28.92
CA LEU A 95 -25.93 8.58 -29.60
C LEU A 95 -27.46 8.68 -29.77
N PRO A 96 -28.06 9.88 -29.74
CA PRO A 96 -29.39 10.07 -30.28
C PRO A 96 -29.30 10.08 -31.82
N ASP A 97 -30.05 9.21 -32.48
CA ASP A 97 -30.29 9.30 -33.91
C ASP A 97 -31.76 9.67 -34.15
N THR A 98 -31.91 10.87 -34.72
CA THR A 98 -33.02 11.41 -35.52
C THR A 98 -34.45 11.38 -34.96
#